data_AF-A0A7W0NL50-F1
#
_entry.id   AF-A0A7W0NL50-F1
#
_cell.length_a   1.000
_cell.length_b   1.000
_cell.length_c   1.000
_cell.angle_alpha   90.00
_cell.angle_beta   90.00
_cell.angle_gamma   90.00
#
_symmetry.space_group_name_H-M   'P 1'
#
loop_
_entity.id
_entity.type
_entity.pdbx_description
1 polymer ?
#
loop_
_entity_poly.entity_id
_entity_poly.type
_entity_poly.pdbx_seq_one_letter_code
_entity_poly.pdbx_strand_id
1 'polypeptide(L)'
;MSLALGLGALLAAACVVVVALPYLREPAPTEDLLAAPDDDERRRLELAEMRDRALAALKELELEHQTGKVSDEDYRALVGPLRREAAEALRALSPRDRDV
;
A
#
# COMPACT_ATOMS: atom_id res chain seq x y z
N MET A 1 38.09 -5.58 33.39
CA MET A 1 37.53 -6.58 32.44
C MET A 1 36.02 -6.77 32.66
N SER A 2 35.55 -6.89 33.90
CA SER A 2 34.12 -7.07 34.22
C SER A 2 33.22 -5.89 33.80
N LEU A 3 33.72 -4.65 33.85
CA LEU A 3 32.97 -3.46 33.43
C LEU A 3 32.67 -3.43 31.92
N ALA A 4 33.63 -3.82 31.08
CA ALA A 4 33.44 -3.87 29.62
C ALA A 4 32.47 -4.99 29.24
N LEU A 5 32.55 -6.14 29.92
CA LEU A 5 31.59 -7.24 29.76
C LEU A 5 30.19 -6.82 30.20
N GLY A 6 30.07 -6.10 31.33
CA GLY A 6 28.81 -5.55 31.81
C GLY A 6 28.20 -4.53 30.84
N LEU A 7 29.02 -3.62 30.29
CA LEU A 7 28.58 -2.64 29.31
C LEU A 7 28.09 -3.30 28.01
N GLY A 8 28.85 -4.29 27.51
CA GLY A 8 28.48 -5.05 26.33
C GLY A 8 27.18 -5.83 26.53
N ALA A 9 27.01 -6.47 27.68
CA ALA A 9 25.77 -7.17 28.02
C ALA A 9 24.57 -6.22 28.11
N LEU A 10 24.74 -5.05 28.71
CA LEU A 10 23.69 -4.02 28.80
C LEU A 10 23.28 -3.51 27.41
N LEU A 11 24.26 -3.27 26.53
CA LEU A 11 24.02 -2.74 25.19
C LEU A 11 23.33 -3.80 24.30
N ALA A 12 23.74 -5.07 24.43
CA ALA A 12 23.07 -6.18 23.77
C ALA A 12 21.61 -6.32 24.25
N ALA A 13 21.37 -6.25 25.55
CA ALA A 13 20.01 -6.27 26.11
C ALA A 13 19.18 -5.09 25.62
N ALA A 14 19.75 -3.88 25.55
CA ALA A 14 19.08 -2.70 25.02
C ALA A 14 18.71 -2.87 23.54
N CYS A 15 19.60 -3.41 22.70
CA CYS A 15 19.30 -3.72 21.30
C CYS A 15 18.15 -4.73 21.17
N VAL A 16 18.18 -5.81 21.96
CA VAL A 16 17.10 -6.82 21.97
C VAL A 16 15.79 -6.18 22.41
N VAL A 17 15.79 -5.36 23.46
CA VAL A 17 14.60 -4.65 23.92
C VAL A 17 14.09 -3.70 22.83
N VAL A 18 14.94 -2.90 22.18
CA VAL A 18 14.52 -1.98 21.11
C VAL A 18 13.89 -2.73 19.92
N VAL A 19 14.42 -3.89 19.56
CA VAL A 19 13.89 -4.73 18.46
C VAL A 19 12.64 -5.50 18.87
N ALA A 20 12.54 -5.93 20.12
CA ALA A 20 11.36 -6.62 20.66
C ALA A 20 10.24 -5.66 21.06
N LEU A 21 10.56 -4.39 21.34
CA LEU A 21 9.62 -3.34 21.71
C LEU A 21 8.46 -3.19 20.70
N PRO A 22 8.66 -3.18 19.37
CA PRO A 22 7.55 -3.16 18.42
C PRO A 22 6.71 -4.44 18.39
N TYR A 23 7.23 -5.57 18.87
CA TYR A 23 6.49 -6.84 18.97
C TYR A 23 5.67 -6.93 20.27
N LEU A 24 6.13 -6.32 21.36
CA LEU A 24 5.39 -6.25 22.63
C LEU A 24 4.54 -5.00 22.77
N ARG A 25 4.83 -3.94 22.00
CA ARG A 25 3.88 -2.87 21.76
C ARG A 25 2.85 -3.41 20.78
N GLU A 26 1.75 -3.92 21.31
CA GLU A 26 0.49 -3.80 20.58
C GLU A 26 0.41 -2.34 20.11
N PRO A 27 0.27 -2.09 18.80
CA PRO A 27 0.10 -0.73 18.32
C PRO A 27 -1.03 -0.13 19.16
N ALA A 28 -0.80 1.05 19.74
CA ALA A 28 -1.86 1.78 20.42
C ALA A 28 -3.11 1.71 19.52
N PRO A 29 -4.24 1.15 20.00
CA PRO A 29 -5.42 1.02 19.17
C PRO A 29 -5.86 2.43 18.80
N THR A 30 -5.59 2.84 17.57
CA THR A 30 -6.64 3.54 16.83
C THR A 30 -7.39 2.54 15.95
N GLU A 31 -6.83 1.36 15.69
CA GLU A 31 -7.47 0.33 14.85
C GLU A 31 -7.16 -1.09 15.38
N ASP A 32 -7.26 -1.32 16.70
CA ASP A 32 -7.26 -2.68 17.27
C ASP A 32 -8.58 -2.95 17.98
N LEU A 33 -9.62 -3.17 17.18
CA LEU A 33 -10.70 -4.06 17.54
C LEU A 33 -10.94 -4.96 16.33
N LEU A 34 -10.97 -6.27 16.58
CA LEU A 34 -11.72 -7.26 15.80
C LEU A 34 -13.24 -6.93 15.85
N ALA A 35 -13.61 -5.69 15.56
CA ALA A 35 -14.95 -5.26 15.21
C ALA A 35 -15.13 -5.49 13.71
N ALA A 36 -16.38 -5.58 13.25
CA ALA A 36 -16.69 -5.59 11.83
C ALA A 36 -15.83 -4.56 11.07
N PRO A 37 -15.35 -4.87 9.85
CA PRO A 37 -14.44 -3.99 9.12
C PRO A 37 -14.99 -2.57 9.18
N ASP A 38 -14.22 -1.69 9.81
CA ASP A 38 -14.61 -0.30 10.04
C ASP A 38 -14.96 0.31 8.68
N ASP A 39 -15.99 1.16 8.59
CA ASP A 39 -16.47 1.65 7.30
C ASP A 39 -15.36 2.37 6.50
N ASP A 40 -14.34 2.88 7.18
CA ASP A 40 -13.12 3.42 6.58
C ASP A 40 -12.21 2.35 5.97
N GLU A 41 -12.05 1.20 6.62
CA GLU A 41 -11.27 0.07 6.08
C GLU A 41 -11.99 -0.55 4.88
N ARG A 42 -13.33 -0.61 4.92
CA ARG A 42 -14.14 -1.00 3.76
C ARG A 42 -13.96 -0.04 2.59
N ARG A 43 -14.02 1.28 2.85
CA ARG A 43 -13.75 2.30 1.82
C ARG A 43 -12.33 2.20 1.26
N ARG A 44 -11.32 1.99 2.10
CA ARG A 44 -9.93 1.78 1.66
C ARG A 44 -9.81 0.54 0.76
N LEU A 45 -10.45 -0.56 1.14
CA LEU A 45 -10.47 -1.79 0.36
C LEU A 45 -11.16 -1.57 -1.00
N GLU A 46 -12.34 -0.95 -1.01
CA GLU A 46 -13.09 -0.63 -2.24
C GLU A 46 -12.26 0.26 -3.19
N LEU A 47 -11.59 1.28 -2.65
CA LEU A 47 -10.69 2.14 -3.42
C LEU A 47 -9.47 1.38 -3.96
N ALA A 48 -8.91 0.46 -3.17
CA ALA A 48 -7.79 -0.39 -3.59
C ALA A 48 -8.21 -1.35 -4.71
N GLU A 49 -9.38 -1.97 -4.60
CA GLU A 49 -9.95 -2.82 -5.65
C GLU A 49 -10.22 -2.04 -6.95
N MET A 50 -10.73 -0.81 -6.84
CA MET A 50 -10.96 0.06 -7.99
C MET A 50 -9.64 0.41 -8.71
N ARG A 51 -8.59 0.74 -7.94
CA ARG A 51 -7.23 0.94 -8.49
C ARG A 51 -6.75 -0.32 -9.20
N ASP A 52 -6.83 -1.48 -8.56
CA ASP A 52 -6.29 -2.72 -9.11
C ASP A 52 -7.00 -3.12 -10.39
N ARG A 53 -8.32 -2.90 -10.46
CA ARG A 53 -9.11 -3.11 -11.68
C ARG A 53 -8.68 -2.18 -12.82
N ALA A 54 -8.51 -0.89 -12.54
CA ALA A 54 -8.08 0.08 -13.56
C ALA A 54 -6.66 -0.21 -14.07
N LEU A 55 -5.74 -0.60 -13.17
CA LEU A 55 -4.38 -0.99 -13.54
C LEU A 55 -4.34 -2.31 -14.32
N ALA A 56 -5.18 -3.28 -13.97
CA ALA A 56 -5.30 -4.53 -14.71
C ALA A 56 -5.78 -4.29 -16.14
N ALA A 57 -6.81 -3.46 -16.32
CA ALA A 57 -7.34 -3.11 -17.63
C ALA A 57 -6.29 -2.40 -18.52
N LEU A 58 -5.51 -1.47 -17.95
CA LEU A 58 -4.38 -0.86 -18.66
C LEU A 58 -3.35 -1.88 -19.11
N LYS A 59 -3.00 -2.82 -18.22
CA LYS A 59 -1.99 -3.85 -18.49
C LYS A 59 -2.46 -4.84 -19.54
N GLU A 60 -3.73 -5.21 -19.53
CA GLU A 60 -4.34 -6.07 -20.54
C GLU A 60 -4.33 -5.39 -21.92
N LEU A 61 -4.76 -4.12 -22.01
CA LEU A 61 -4.71 -3.34 -23.24
C LEU A 61 -3.29 -3.23 -23.82
N GLU A 62 -2.29 -3.04 -22.95
CA GLU A 62 -0.89 -2.96 -23.36
C GLU A 62 -0.35 -4.30 -23.89
N LEU A 63 -0.77 -5.42 -23.30
CA LEU A 63 -0.47 -6.76 -23.79
C LEU A 63 -1.17 -7.06 -25.12
N GLU A 64 -2.41 -6.63 -25.30
CA GLU A 64 -3.14 -6.77 -26.56
C GLU A 64 -2.47 -5.99 -27.70
N HIS A 65 -1.96 -4.80 -27.41
CA HIS A 65 -1.16 -4.04 -28.37
C HIS A 65 0.17 -4.75 -28.69
N GLN A 66 0.91 -5.22 -27.68
CA GLN A 66 2.17 -5.96 -27.89
C GLN A 66 1.98 -7.26 -28.69
N THR A 67 0.84 -7.93 -28.51
CA THR A 67 0.49 -9.15 -29.24
C THR A 67 -0.11 -8.86 -30.63
N GLY A 68 -0.26 -7.59 -31.00
CA GLY A 68 -0.77 -7.15 -32.30
C GLY A 68 -2.28 -7.32 -32.47
N LYS A 69 -3.03 -7.57 -31.37
CA LYS A 69 -4.49 -7.69 -31.38
C LYS A 69 -5.19 -6.33 -31.47
N VAL A 70 -4.54 -5.28 -30.98
CA VAL A 70 -5.02 -3.89 -31.00
C VAL A 70 -4.05 -3.06 -31.82
N SER A 71 -4.58 -2.23 -32.72
CA SER A 71 -3.77 -1.32 -33.53
C SER A 71 -3.22 -0.16 -32.68
N ASP A 72 -2.12 0.46 -33.11
CA ASP A 72 -1.54 1.62 -32.42
C ASP A 72 -2.52 2.82 -32.36
N GLU A 73 -3.38 2.97 -33.37
CA GLU A 73 -4.44 3.99 -33.39
C GLU A 73 -5.51 3.73 -32.33
N ASP A 74 -6.00 2.50 -32.25
CA ASP A 74 -7.01 2.08 -31.27
C ASP A 74 -6.43 2.10 -29.85
N TYR A 75 -5.18 1.66 -29.68
CA TYR A 75 -4.46 1.72 -28.40
C TYR A 75 -4.39 3.16 -27.88
N ARG A 76 -4.02 4.13 -28.73
CA ARG A 76 -3.98 5.54 -28.35
C ARG A 76 -5.35 6.09 -27.96
N ALA A 77 -6.42 5.65 -28.63
CA ALA A 77 -7.78 6.05 -28.30
C ALA A 77 -8.24 5.49 -26.94
N LEU A 78 -7.86 4.26 -26.61
CA LEU A 78 -8.31 3.54 -25.41
C LEU A 78 -7.46 3.81 -24.16
N VAL A 79 -6.15 4.06 -24.32
CA VAL A 79 -5.22 4.25 -23.19
C VAL A 79 -5.47 5.54 -22.41
N GLY A 80 -5.94 6.60 -23.09
CA GLY A 80 -6.18 7.91 -22.49
C GLY A 80 -7.25 7.88 -21.39
N PRO A 81 -8.47 7.39 -21.67
CA PRO A 81 -9.52 7.22 -20.67
C PRO A 81 -9.09 6.33 -19.50
N LEU A 82 -8.49 5.17 -19.76
CA LEU A 82 -8.06 4.22 -18.73
C LEU A 82 -6.96 4.80 -17.81
N ARG A 83 -6.04 5.61 -18.35
CA ARG A 83 -5.03 6.31 -17.54
C ARG A 83 -5.64 7.34 -16.61
N ARG A 84 -6.72 8.02 -17.02
CA ARG A 84 -7.44 8.95 -16.14
C ARG A 84 -8.12 8.21 -15.00
N GLU A 85 -8.81 7.12 -15.31
CA GLU A 85 -9.48 6.28 -14.30
C GLU A 85 -8.47 5.71 -13.28
N ALA A 86 -7.33 5.20 -13.74
CA ALA A 86 -6.26 4.77 -12.85
C ALA A 86 -5.68 5.91 -12.01
N ALA A 87 -5.49 7.09 -12.59
CA ALA A 87 -4.99 8.26 -11.87
C ALA A 87 -5.98 8.77 -10.81
N GLU A 88 -7.28 8.73 -11.10
CA GLU A 88 -8.35 9.09 -10.15
C GLU A 88 -8.40 8.11 -8.98
N ALA A 89 -8.34 6.80 -9.26
CA ALA A 89 -8.28 5.78 -8.21
C ALA A 89 -7.03 5.91 -7.32
N LEU A 90 -5.87 6.26 -7.90
CA LEU A 90 -4.64 6.51 -7.15
C LEU A 90 -4.68 7.80 -6.32
N ARG A 91 -5.35 8.85 -6.81
CA ARG A 91 -5.56 10.10 -6.06
C ARG A 91 -6.48 9.87 -4.85
N ALA A 92 -7.57 9.14 -5.02
CA ALA A 92 -8.49 8.80 -3.93
C ALA A 92 -7.81 8.00 -2.79
N LEU A 93 -6.74 7.27 -3.11
CA LEU A 93 -5.92 6.54 -2.13
C LEU A 93 -4.77 7.38 -1.54
N SER A 94 -4.49 8.58 -2.08
CA SER A 94 -3.37 9.40 -1.66
C SER A 94 -3.65 10.07 -0.31
N PRO A 95 -2.70 10.09 0.65
CA PRO A 95 -2.89 10.68 1.98
C PRO A 95 -3.27 12.16 1.98
N ARG A 96 -2.96 12.90 0.89
CA ARG A 96 -3.16 14.35 0.77
C ARG A 96 -4.62 14.80 0.67
N ASP A 97 -5.54 13.95 0.24
CA ASP A 97 -6.97 14.29 0.14
C ASP A 97 -7.75 13.96 1.42
N ARG A 98 -7.08 13.48 2.48
CA ARG A 98 -7.70 13.14 3.77
C ARG A 98 -7.82 14.33 4.74
N ASP A 99 -7.27 15.49 4.37
CA ASP A 99 -7.10 16.68 5.24
C ASP A 99 -7.88 17.94 4.77
N VAL A 100 -8.83 17.83 3.83
CA VAL A 100 -9.71 18.94 3.40
C VAL A 100 -11.16 18.60 3.70
#